data_AF-A0A0N4Y632-F1
#
_entry.id   AF-A0A0N4Y632-F1
#
_cell.length_a   1.000
_cell.length_b   1.000
_cell.length_c   1.000
_cell.angle_alpha   90.00
_cell.angle_beta   90.00
_cell.angle_gamma   90.00
#
_symmetry.space_group_name_H-M   'P 1'
#
loop_
_entity.id
_entity.type
_entity.pdbx_description
1 polymer ?
#
loop_
_entity_poly.entity_id
_entity_poly.type
_entity_poly.pdbx_seq_one_letter_code
_entity_poly.pdbx_strand_id
1 'polypeptide(L)'
;MGKALLAALCIAVAGASALSPADVKKNAVASLATVPLGKTPEKVQNGKDFYKYFFTKHPEHRKYFKGAESFTADDVQKSDRFEKLGTGLLLSVHILANTYDNEDVFRAFVRDTIDRHVSRGLDPALWKAFWGIYTAFLESRGTALSADQKAAWEQIGTMFNDEAQQQLAKHGLPHV
;
A
#
# COMPACT_ATOMS: atom_id res chain seq x y z
N MET A 1 -55.97 17.94 -20.70
CA MET A 1 -55.20 19.07 -21.29
C MET A 1 -54.56 19.80 -20.12
N GLY A 2 -53.25 19.91 -19.91
CA GLY A 2 -52.07 19.49 -20.64
C GLY A 2 -50.83 20.04 -19.92
N LYS A 3 -49.66 19.49 -20.27
CA LYS A 3 -48.29 19.97 -20.01
C LYS A 3 -47.68 19.63 -18.64
N ALA A 4 -47.45 18.35 -18.42
CA ALA A 4 -46.32 17.90 -17.60
C ALA A 4 -45.05 17.98 -18.46
N LEU A 5 -44.21 18.98 -18.19
CA LEU A 5 -42.83 19.05 -18.67
C LEU A 5 -41.97 18.41 -17.57
N LEU A 6 -41.78 17.09 -17.59
CA LEU A 6 -40.76 16.46 -16.75
C LEU A 6 -39.44 16.45 -17.53
N ALA A 7 -38.58 17.43 -17.23
CA ALA A 7 -37.18 17.39 -17.59
C ALA A 7 -36.48 16.30 -16.78
N ALA A 8 -35.97 15.27 -17.46
CA ALA A 8 -35.10 14.28 -16.87
C ALA A 8 -33.74 14.92 -16.57
N LEU A 9 -33.48 15.19 -15.29
CA LEU A 9 -32.17 15.60 -14.81
C LEU A 9 -31.29 14.35 -14.70
N CYS A 10 -30.59 13.99 -15.78
CA CYS A 10 -29.50 13.02 -15.71
C CYS A 10 -28.34 13.66 -14.95
N ILE A 11 -28.24 13.41 -13.65
CA ILE A 11 -27.02 13.67 -12.88
C ILE A 11 -25.99 12.65 -13.36
N ALA A 12 -25.13 13.06 -14.28
CA ALA A 12 -23.89 12.35 -14.54
C ALA A 12 -23.00 12.52 -13.29
N VAL A 13 -23.00 11.52 -12.41
CA VAL A 13 -21.92 11.39 -11.43
C VAL A 13 -20.68 11.09 -12.26
N ALA A 14 -19.86 12.12 -12.49
CA ALA A 14 -18.53 11.96 -13.04
C ALA A 14 -17.68 11.21 -12.00
N GLY A 15 -17.83 9.88 -11.95
CA GLY A 15 -16.80 9.05 -11.37
C GLY A 15 -15.54 9.31 -12.16
N ALA A 16 -14.47 9.73 -11.47
CA ALA A 16 -13.16 9.82 -12.11
C ALA A 16 -12.91 8.50 -12.83
N SER A 17 -12.77 8.53 -14.16
CA SER A 17 -12.45 7.35 -14.94
C SER A 17 -11.18 6.74 -14.35
N ALA A 18 -11.20 5.45 -14.03
CA ALA A 18 -10.03 4.74 -13.53
C ALA A 18 -8.82 5.02 -14.44
N LEU A 19 -7.68 5.34 -13.83
CA LEU A 19 -6.44 5.56 -14.59
C LEU A 19 -6.07 4.30 -15.37
N SER A 20 -5.47 4.46 -16.56
CA SER A 20 -4.91 3.34 -17.29
C SER A 20 -3.80 2.64 -16.47
N PRO A 21 -3.50 1.36 -16.68
CA PRO A 21 -2.41 0.68 -15.96
C PRO A 21 -1.04 1.39 -16.10
N ALA A 22 -0.76 1.96 -17.27
CA ALA A 22 0.43 2.76 -17.51
C ALA A 22 0.44 4.05 -16.68
N ASP A 23 -0.71 4.73 -16.56
CA ASP A 23 -0.84 5.93 -15.72
C ASP A 23 -0.78 5.62 -14.24
N VAL A 24 -1.33 4.48 -13.79
CA VAL A 24 -1.19 4.03 -12.39
C VAL A 24 0.28 3.83 -12.06
N LYS A 25 1.02 3.07 -12.89
CA LYS A 25 2.47 2.89 -12.71
C LYS A 25 3.21 4.22 -12.69
N LYS A 26 3.00 5.06 -13.71
CA LYS A 26 3.67 6.37 -13.83
C LYS A 26 3.47 7.20 -12.56
N ASN A 27 2.23 7.33 -12.08
CA ASN A 27 1.92 8.16 -10.93
C ASN A 27 2.44 7.54 -9.62
N ALA A 28 2.27 6.23 -9.41
CA ALA A 28 2.78 5.55 -8.22
C ALA A 28 4.31 5.65 -8.15
N VAL A 29 5.03 5.33 -9.24
CA VAL A 29 6.49 5.42 -9.30
C VAL A 29 6.97 6.87 -9.07
N ALA A 30 6.32 7.86 -9.67
CA ALA A 30 6.66 9.26 -9.43
C ALA A 30 6.55 9.66 -7.94
N SER A 31 5.53 9.15 -7.22
CA SER A 31 5.37 9.43 -5.79
C SER A 31 6.47 8.82 -4.91
N LEU A 32 7.10 7.73 -5.36
CA LEU A 32 8.17 7.03 -4.65
C LEU A 32 9.52 7.76 -4.69
N ALA A 33 9.64 8.86 -5.45
CA ALA A 33 10.83 9.70 -5.45
C ALA A 33 11.18 10.29 -4.06
N THR A 34 10.20 10.34 -3.15
CA THR A 34 10.38 10.78 -1.74
C THR A 34 11.06 9.72 -0.86
N VAL A 35 11.05 8.46 -1.28
CA VAL A 35 11.58 7.31 -0.53
C VAL A 35 12.43 6.40 -1.45
N PRO A 36 13.46 6.96 -2.11
CA PRO A 36 14.23 6.23 -3.11
C PRO A 36 14.95 5.01 -2.52
N LEU A 37 15.02 3.94 -3.30
CA LEU A 37 15.84 2.76 -2.98
C LEU A 37 17.34 3.05 -3.13
N GLY A 38 18.14 2.38 -2.31
CA GLY A 38 19.59 2.28 -2.48
C GLY A 38 20.30 1.85 -1.21
N LYS A 39 21.63 2.01 -1.22
CA LYS A 39 22.52 1.49 -0.16
C LYS A 39 23.17 2.58 0.70
N THR A 40 22.93 3.86 0.40
CA THR A 40 23.44 4.96 1.23
C THR A 40 22.67 5.00 2.56
N PRO A 41 23.28 5.50 3.66
CA PRO A 41 22.60 5.61 4.95
C PRO A 41 21.25 6.32 4.86
N GLU A 42 21.17 7.40 4.09
CA GLU A 42 19.92 8.16 3.87
C GLU A 42 18.82 7.31 3.20
N LYS A 43 19.20 6.49 2.22
CA LYS A 43 18.24 5.65 1.48
C LYS A 43 17.77 4.45 2.30
N VAL A 44 18.67 3.86 3.08
CA VAL A 44 18.34 2.81 4.05
C VAL A 44 17.41 3.36 5.14
N GLN A 45 17.64 4.59 5.58
CA GLN A 45 16.82 5.25 6.60
C GLN A 45 15.35 5.40 6.20
N ASN A 46 15.03 5.55 4.90
CA ASN A 46 13.65 5.60 4.41
C ASN A 46 12.81 4.40 4.88
N GLY A 47 13.40 3.20 4.87
CA GLY A 47 12.71 1.98 5.29
C GLY A 47 12.47 1.96 6.80
N LYS A 48 13.43 2.44 7.60
CA LYS A 48 13.29 2.56 9.05
C LYS A 48 12.25 3.62 9.41
N ASP A 49 12.22 4.72 8.68
CA ASP A 49 11.24 5.79 8.88
C ASP A 49 9.81 5.34 8.62
N PHE A 50 9.58 4.42 7.66
CA PHE A 50 8.28 3.78 7.54
C PHE A 50 7.88 3.07 8.84
N TYR A 51 8.74 2.23 9.40
CA TYR A 51 8.41 1.51 10.64
C TYR A 51 8.30 2.42 11.85
N LYS A 52 9.08 3.51 11.93
CA LYS A 52 8.92 4.55 12.95
C LYS A 52 7.55 5.21 12.85
N TYR A 53 7.15 5.61 11.65
CA TYR A 53 5.81 6.16 11.38
C TYR A 53 4.74 5.14 11.77
N PHE A 54 4.85 3.92 11.26
CA PHE A 54 3.87 2.86 11.45
C PHE A 54 3.68 2.50 12.93
N PHE A 55 4.76 2.33 13.69
CA PHE A 55 4.67 1.98 15.12
C PHE A 55 4.18 3.15 15.98
N THR A 56 4.39 4.39 15.53
CA THR A 56 3.90 5.59 16.22
C THR A 56 2.42 5.84 15.94
N LYS A 57 1.98 5.66 14.70
CA LYS A 57 0.61 5.99 14.26
C LYS A 57 -0.36 4.82 14.33
N HIS A 58 0.15 3.60 14.26
CA HIS A 58 -0.61 2.35 14.29
C HIS A 58 -0.04 1.36 15.32
N PRO A 59 0.09 1.77 16.59
CA PRO A 59 0.69 0.95 17.64
C PRO A 59 -0.02 -0.41 17.85
N GLU A 60 -1.30 -0.51 17.50
CA GLU A 60 -2.12 -1.73 17.56
C GLU A 60 -1.62 -2.86 16.65
N HIS A 61 -0.86 -2.53 15.59
CA HIS A 61 -0.31 -3.51 14.66
C HIS A 61 1.04 -4.09 15.12
N ARG A 62 1.66 -3.54 16.17
CA ARG A 62 2.92 -4.06 16.73
C ARG A 62 2.80 -5.50 17.23
N LYS A 63 1.58 -5.96 17.58
CA LYS A 63 1.29 -7.35 17.96
C LYS A 63 1.73 -8.40 16.92
N TYR A 64 1.85 -8.01 15.65
CA TYR A 64 2.33 -8.90 14.58
C TYR A 64 3.86 -9.00 14.48
N PHE A 65 4.59 -8.19 15.26
CA PHE A 65 6.05 -8.09 15.24
C PHE A 65 6.62 -8.70 16.51
N LYS A 66 6.68 -10.04 16.56
CA LYS A 66 7.18 -10.79 17.72
C LYS A 66 8.49 -10.23 18.28
N GLY A 67 8.54 -9.94 19.58
CA GLY A 67 9.68 -9.33 20.28
C GLY A 67 9.87 -7.82 20.05
N ALA A 68 8.94 -7.17 19.35
CA ALA A 68 8.92 -5.72 19.11
C ALA A 68 7.55 -5.10 19.40
N GLU A 69 6.71 -5.78 20.19
CA GLU A 69 5.33 -5.40 20.49
C GLU A 69 5.25 -4.04 21.23
N SER A 70 6.27 -3.73 22.03
CA SER A 70 6.38 -2.48 22.80
C SER A 70 7.36 -1.46 22.19
N PHE A 71 7.92 -1.73 21.00
CA PHE A 71 8.93 -0.85 20.41
C PHE A 71 8.37 0.55 20.17
N THR A 72 9.19 1.54 20.51
CA THR A 72 9.04 2.95 20.17
C THR A 72 9.74 3.26 18.84
N ALA A 73 9.58 4.49 18.35
CA ALA A 73 10.34 4.96 17.18
C ALA A 73 11.87 4.92 17.43
N ASP A 74 12.32 5.19 18.65
CA ASP A 74 13.74 5.15 19.00
C ASP A 74 14.29 3.72 19.01
N ASP A 75 13.49 2.75 19.44
CA ASP A 75 13.86 1.32 19.38
C ASP A 75 13.97 0.84 17.93
N VAL A 76 13.03 1.25 17.07
CA VAL A 76 13.10 1.00 15.62
C VAL A 76 14.35 1.65 15.01
N GLN A 77 14.68 2.89 15.40
CA GLN A 77 15.85 3.60 14.91
C GLN A 77 17.17 2.86 15.22
N LYS A 78 17.24 2.16 16.35
CA LYS A 78 18.45 1.44 16.78
C LYS A 78 18.48 -0.03 16.34
N SER A 79 17.49 -0.50 15.59
CA SER A 79 17.31 -1.92 15.28
C SER A 79 17.76 -2.30 13.87
N ASP A 80 18.73 -3.21 13.78
CA ASP A 80 19.16 -3.85 12.53
C ASP A 80 18.05 -4.69 11.89
N ARG A 81 17.14 -5.25 12.70
CA ARG A 81 15.96 -5.96 12.20
C ARG A 81 15.09 -5.04 11.37
N PHE A 82 14.80 -3.84 11.86
CA PHE A 82 13.93 -2.89 11.16
C PHE A 82 14.62 -2.18 9.99
N GLU A 83 15.96 -2.15 9.98
CA GLU A 83 16.70 -1.80 8.76
C GLU A 83 16.45 -2.80 7.63
N LYS A 84 16.59 -4.10 7.92
CA LYS A 84 16.34 -5.19 6.95
C LYS A 84 14.88 -5.25 6.52
N LEU A 85 13.95 -5.19 7.47
CA LEU A 85 12.52 -5.19 7.19
C LEU A 85 12.11 -3.95 6.39
N GLY A 86 12.63 -2.77 6.74
CA GLY A 86 12.35 -1.51 6.05
C GLY A 86 12.79 -1.55 4.59
N THR A 87 14.02 -2.02 4.35
CA THR A 87 14.56 -2.16 2.99
C THR A 87 13.74 -3.14 2.15
N GLY A 88 13.38 -4.30 2.72
CA GLY A 88 12.56 -5.30 2.04
C GLY A 88 11.14 -4.82 1.73
N LEU A 89 10.53 -4.06 2.66
CA LEU A 89 9.21 -3.47 2.44
C LEU A 89 9.24 -2.44 1.31
N LEU A 90 10.17 -1.48 1.36
CA LEU A 90 10.26 -0.45 0.32
C LEU A 90 10.51 -1.08 -1.06
N LEU A 91 11.39 -2.08 -1.14
CA LEU A 91 11.61 -2.83 -2.38
C LEU A 91 10.31 -3.46 -2.88
N SER A 92 9.55 -4.12 -2.01
CA SER A 92 8.30 -4.79 -2.39
C SER A 92 7.27 -3.80 -2.93
N VAL A 93 7.13 -2.62 -2.30
CA VAL A 93 6.21 -1.58 -2.79
C VAL A 93 6.68 -0.98 -4.12
N HIS A 94 8.00 -0.79 -4.30
CA HIS A 94 8.54 -0.35 -5.59
C HIS A 94 8.29 -1.38 -6.70
N ILE A 95 8.42 -2.68 -6.42
CA ILE A 95 8.10 -3.74 -7.38
C ILE A 95 6.62 -3.63 -7.78
N LEU A 96 5.70 -3.59 -6.82
CA LEU A 96 4.26 -3.48 -7.08
C LEU A 96 3.93 -2.26 -7.96
N ALA A 97 4.51 -1.09 -7.68
CA ALA A 97 4.31 0.10 -8.51
C ALA A 97 4.91 -0.05 -9.92
N ASN A 98 6.10 -0.63 -10.05
CA ASN A 98 6.81 -0.77 -11.33
C ASN A 98 6.23 -1.87 -12.24
N THR A 99 5.54 -2.85 -11.67
CA THR A 99 4.95 -3.97 -12.43
C THR A 99 3.45 -3.86 -12.60
N TYR A 100 2.80 -2.78 -12.15
CA TYR A 100 1.33 -2.66 -12.23
C TYR A 100 0.79 -2.73 -13.67
N ASP A 101 1.55 -2.24 -14.65
CA ASP A 101 1.21 -2.34 -16.08
C ASP A 101 1.43 -3.74 -16.68
N ASN A 102 1.92 -4.69 -15.88
CA ASN A 102 2.04 -6.11 -16.20
C ASN A 102 1.28 -6.92 -15.14
N GLU A 103 -0.03 -7.05 -15.35
CA GLU A 103 -0.98 -7.61 -14.38
C GLU A 103 -0.59 -9.01 -13.89
N ASP A 104 -0.14 -9.90 -14.79
CA ASP A 104 0.26 -11.26 -14.42
C ASP A 104 1.43 -11.27 -13.43
N VAL A 105 2.45 -10.45 -13.67
CA VAL A 105 3.61 -10.31 -12.78
C VAL A 105 3.21 -9.66 -11.46
N PHE A 106 2.38 -8.61 -11.52
CA PHE A 106 1.85 -7.96 -10.32
C PHE A 106 1.13 -8.98 -9.42
N ARG A 107 0.13 -9.68 -9.97
CA ARG A 107 -0.66 -10.67 -9.22
C ARG A 107 0.20 -11.81 -8.68
N ALA A 108 1.15 -12.31 -9.47
CA ALA A 108 2.10 -13.33 -9.01
C ALA A 108 2.93 -12.85 -7.81
N PHE A 109 3.39 -11.60 -7.82
CA PHE A 109 4.13 -11.03 -6.71
C PHE A 109 3.25 -10.80 -5.47
N VAL A 110 1.96 -10.47 -5.65
CA VAL A 110 0.99 -10.43 -4.54
C VAL A 110 0.85 -11.81 -3.91
N ARG A 111 0.62 -12.87 -4.71
CA ARG A 111 0.51 -14.24 -4.20
C ARG A 111 1.76 -14.67 -3.41
N ASP A 112 2.96 -14.45 -3.96
CA ASP A 112 4.23 -14.70 -3.25
C ASP A 112 4.31 -13.91 -1.93
N THR A 113 3.85 -12.65 -1.94
CA THR A 113 3.78 -11.84 -0.72
C THR A 113 2.87 -12.49 0.31
N ILE A 114 1.67 -12.94 -0.06
CA ILE A 114 0.76 -13.62 0.87
C ILE A 114 1.38 -14.92 1.39
N ASP A 115 1.99 -15.72 0.52
CA ASP A 115 2.64 -16.99 0.89
C ASP A 115 3.70 -16.79 1.99
N ARG A 116 4.46 -15.69 1.92
CA ARG A 116 5.46 -15.31 2.96
C ARG A 116 4.85 -14.77 4.26
N HIS A 117 3.54 -14.58 4.32
CA HIS A 117 2.82 -14.00 5.45
C HIS A 117 1.74 -14.91 6.07
N VAL A 118 1.39 -16.04 5.46
CA VAL A 118 0.33 -16.97 5.93
C VAL A 118 0.47 -17.40 7.39
N SER A 119 1.69 -17.56 7.89
CA SER A 119 1.96 -18.00 9.26
C SER A 119 1.86 -16.91 10.34
N ARG A 120 1.56 -15.66 9.95
CA ARG A 120 1.59 -14.50 10.84
C ARG A 120 0.24 -14.18 11.48
N GLY A 121 -0.83 -14.84 11.05
CA GLY A 121 -2.18 -14.62 11.60
C GLY A 121 -2.66 -13.18 11.44
N LEU A 122 -2.33 -12.54 10.31
CA LEU A 122 -2.79 -11.18 10.01
C LEU A 122 -4.31 -11.17 9.83
N ASP A 123 -4.95 -10.11 10.32
CA ASP A 123 -6.35 -9.84 9.97
C ASP A 123 -6.43 -9.56 8.46
N PRO A 124 -7.30 -10.27 7.70
CA PRO A 124 -7.36 -10.15 6.25
C PRO A 124 -7.73 -8.74 5.76
N ALA A 125 -8.40 -7.91 6.57
CA ALA A 125 -8.71 -6.52 6.21
C ALA A 125 -7.45 -5.64 6.11
N LEU A 126 -6.33 -6.05 6.73
CA LEU A 126 -5.08 -5.28 6.71
C LEU A 126 -4.44 -5.22 5.34
N TRP A 127 -4.73 -6.18 4.45
CA TRP A 127 -4.20 -6.18 3.08
C TRP A 127 -4.69 -4.99 2.25
N LYS A 128 -5.93 -4.54 2.48
CA LYS A 128 -6.43 -3.27 1.92
C LYS A 128 -6.02 -2.06 2.76
N ALA A 129 -6.11 -2.15 4.09
CA ALA A 129 -5.84 -1.01 4.97
C ALA A 129 -4.39 -0.49 4.86
N PHE A 130 -3.43 -1.35 4.55
CA PHE A 130 -2.02 -0.99 4.36
C PHE A 130 -1.82 0.19 3.40
N TRP A 131 -2.62 0.29 2.33
CA TRP A 131 -2.42 1.30 1.28
C TRP A 131 -2.76 2.72 1.75
N GLY A 132 -3.77 2.87 2.62
CA GLY A 132 -4.05 4.15 3.28
C GLY A 132 -2.92 4.57 4.23
N ILE A 133 -2.35 3.60 4.95
CA ILE A 133 -1.21 3.82 5.86
C ILE A 133 0.04 4.22 5.07
N TYR A 134 0.30 3.54 3.96
CA TYR A 134 1.48 3.80 3.14
C TYR A 134 1.43 5.17 2.48
N THR A 135 0.28 5.57 1.92
CA THR A 135 0.12 6.91 1.32
C THR A 135 0.21 8.02 2.37
N ALA A 136 -0.36 7.83 3.56
CA ALA A 136 -0.20 8.77 4.67
C ALA A 136 1.27 8.87 5.15
N PHE A 137 2.03 7.77 5.10
CA PHE A 137 3.47 7.80 5.31
C PHE A 137 4.19 8.61 4.23
N LEU A 138 3.89 8.42 2.95
CA LEU A 138 4.50 9.21 1.86
C LEU A 138 4.24 10.70 2.06
N GLU A 139 3.01 11.09 2.39
CA GLU A 139 2.66 12.49 2.66
C GLU A 139 3.40 13.06 3.88
N SER A 140 3.68 12.23 4.89
CA SER A 140 4.46 12.65 6.06
C SER A 140 5.92 13.00 5.74
N ARG A 141 6.42 12.65 4.54
CA ARG A 141 7.77 12.97 4.07
C ARG A 141 7.92 14.40 3.55
N GLY A 142 6.87 15.22 3.62
CA GLY A 142 6.91 16.64 3.29
C GLY A 142 6.41 17.00 1.89
N THR A 143 5.89 16.03 1.13
CA THR A 143 5.29 16.26 -0.20
C THR A 143 3.88 15.68 -0.22
N ALA A 144 2.88 16.54 -0.45
CA ALA A 144 1.51 16.09 -0.63
C ALA A 144 1.38 15.29 -1.94
N LEU A 145 0.63 14.17 -1.89
CA LEU A 145 0.35 13.40 -3.09
C LEU A 145 -0.69 14.13 -3.96
N SER A 146 -0.49 14.12 -5.27
CA SER A 146 -1.49 14.62 -6.21
C SER A 146 -2.74 13.72 -6.22
N ALA A 147 -3.85 14.23 -6.78
CA ALA A 147 -5.07 13.43 -6.95
C ALA A 147 -4.80 12.14 -7.76
N ASP A 148 -4.02 12.23 -8.83
CA ASP A 148 -3.67 11.08 -9.67
C ASP A 148 -2.77 10.08 -8.93
N GLN A 149 -1.84 10.56 -8.08
CA GLN A 149 -1.01 9.68 -7.24
C GLN A 149 -1.87 8.93 -6.21
N LYS A 150 -2.83 9.60 -5.59
CA LYS A 150 -3.78 8.97 -4.67
C LYS A 150 -4.66 7.95 -5.38
N ALA A 151 -5.20 8.29 -6.55
CA ALA A 151 -5.99 7.38 -7.37
C ALA A 151 -5.18 6.16 -7.84
N ALA A 152 -3.89 6.34 -8.16
CA ALA A 152 -2.99 5.25 -8.51
C ALA A 152 -2.78 4.28 -7.34
N TRP A 153 -2.48 4.79 -6.14
CA TRP A 153 -2.32 3.94 -4.96
C TRP A 153 -3.61 3.24 -4.54
N GLU A 154 -4.77 3.88 -4.72
CA GLU A 154 -6.06 3.25 -4.46
C GLU A 154 -6.29 2.06 -5.40
N GLN A 155 -6.00 2.21 -6.69
CA GLN A 155 -6.11 1.11 -7.66
C GLN A 155 -5.10 -0.02 -7.40
N ILE A 156 -3.84 0.31 -7.09
CA ILE A 156 -2.85 -0.68 -6.63
C ILE A 156 -3.40 -1.44 -5.43
N GLY A 157 -3.95 -0.73 -4.45
CA GLY A 157 -4.46 -1.33 -3.24
C GLY A 157 -5.69 -2.20 -3.44
N THR A 158 -6.57 -1.85 -4.39
CA THR A 158 -7.72 -2.67 -4.78
C THR A 158 -7.25 -3.96 -5.44
N MET A 159 -6.44 -3.88 -6.50
CA MET A 159 -5.95 -5.08 -7.19
C MET A 159 -5.12 -5.98 -6.26
N PHE A 160 -4.29 -5.37 -5.41
CA PHE A 160 -3.53 -6.10 -4.40
C PHE A 160 -4.47 -6.86 -3.47
N ASN A 161 -5.49 -6.19 -2.90
CA ASN A 161 -6.41 -6.83 -1.98
C ASN A 161 -7.20 -7.95 -2.68
N ASP A 162 -7.73 -7.71 -3.87
CA ASP A 162 -8.53 -8.70 -4.60
C ASP A 162 -7.74 -10.00 -4.83
N GLU A 163 -6.46 -9.89 -5.19
CA GLU A 163 -5.57 -11.05 -5.35
C GLU A 163 -5.19 -11.67 -3.99
N ALA A 164 -4.96 -10.84 -2.97
CA ALA A 164 -4.61 -11.28 -1.63
C ALA A 164 -5.71 -12.15 -1.01
N GLN A 165 -6.97 -11.73 -1.12
CA GLN A 165 -8.11 -12.49 -0.57
C GLN A 165 -8.28 -13.84 -1.26
N GLN A 166 -8.08 -13.91 -2.58
CA GLN A 166 -8.09 -15.16 -3.32
C GLN A 166 -6.96 -16.11 -2.87
N GLN A 167 -5.76 -15.58 -2.67
CA GLN A 167 -4.64 -16.39 -2.21
C GLN A 167 -4.83 -16.86 -0.75
N LEU A 168 -5.40 -16.03 0.12
CA LEU A 168 -5.79 -16.44 1.48
C LEU A 168 -6.82 -17.56 1.45
N ALA A 169 -7.86 -17.45 0.62
CA ALA A 169 -8.88 -18.48 0.45
C ALA A 169 -8.26 -19.80 -0.03
N LYS A 170 -7.30 -19.75 -0.96
CA LYS A 170 -6.54 -20.94 -1.42
C LYS A 170 -5.79 -21.64 -0.30
N HIS A 171 -5.30 -20.91 0.71
CA HIS A 171 -4.63 -21.49 1.89
C HIS A 171 -5.61 -21.94 2.98
N GLY A 172 -6.92 -21.79 2.78
CA GLY A 172 -7.92 -22.08 3.81
C GLY A 172 -7.87 -21.12 5.00
N LEU A 173 -7.40 -19.88 4.78
CA LEU A 173 -7.26 -18.85 5.80
C LEU A 173 -8.45 -17.87 5.79
N PRO A 174 -8.68 -17.12 6.89
CA PRO A 174 -9.65 -16.03 6.91
C PRO A 174 -9.41 -15.05 5.74
N HIS A 175 -10.49 -14.66 5.07
CA HIS A 175 -10.55 -13.75 3.93
C HIS A 175 -11.87 -12.98 3.96
N VAL A 176 -11.95 -11.82 3.29
CA VAL A 176 -13.11 -10.92 3.28
C VAL A 176 -13.46 -10.41 1.89
#